data_AF-A0A6A5HK35-F1
#
_entry.id   AF-A0A6A5HK35-F1
#
_cell.length_a   1.000
_cell.length_b   1.000
_cell.length_c   1.000
_cell.angle_alpha   90.00
_cell.angle_beta   90.00
_cell.angle_gamma   90.00
#
_symmetry.space_group_name_H-M   'P 1'
#
loop_
_entity.id
_entity.type
_entity.pdbx_description
1 polymer ?
#
loop_
_entity_poly.entity_id
_entity_poly.type
_entity_poly.pdbx_seq_one_letter_code
_entity_poly.pdbx_strand_id
1 'polypeptide(L)'
;MYDAPTAFKRCEEYLIEKSQKSLQTKLLMSIRNKMRKLQNFCLVNIKTKEDIRSVLPGSLNELGESVSSYLLHLLASLESHPPRPLKRKSS
;
A
#
# COMPACT_ATOMS: atom_id res chain seq x y z
N MET A 1 -13.92 12.32 -19.34
CA MET A 1 -12.65 12.57 -18.62
C MET A 1 -11.80 13.42 -19.55
N TYR A 2 -11.45 14.65 -19.16
CA TYR A 2 -10.63 15.52 -20.01
C TYR A 2 -9.28 14.85 -20.28
N ASP A 3 -8.87 14.79 -21.54
CA ASP A 3 -7.54 14.28 -21.90
C ASP A 3 -6.50 15.34 -21.54
N ALA A 4 -5.99 15.25 -20.32
CA ALA A 4 -5.02 16.18 -19.75
C ALA A 4 -3.79 15.41 -19.24
N PRO A 5 -3.04 14.73 -20.12
CA PRO A 5 -1.97 13.81 -19.73
C PRO A 5 -0.84 14.55 -18.99
N THR A 6 -0.55 15.79 -19.38
CA THR A 6 0.46 16.62 -18.72
C THR A 6 0.04 17.00 -17.29
N ALA A 7 -1.24 17.32 -17.07
CA ALA A 7 -1.74 17.62 -15.74
C ALA A 7 -1.69 16.38 -14.86
N PHE A 8 -2.11 15.22 -15.38
CA PHE A 8 -2.05 13.94 -14.67
C PHE A 8 -0.63 13.59 -14.24
N LYS A 9 0.34 13.69 -15.16
CA LYS A 9 1.75 13.42 -14.87
C LYS A 9 2.31 14.35 -13.79
N ARG A 10 2.02 15.66 -13.88
CA ARG A 10 2.44 16.65 -12.87
C ARG A 10 1.82 16.37 -11.50
N CYS A 11 0.57 15.93 -11.45
CA CYS A 11 -0.08 15.52 -10.21
C CYS A 11 0.61 14.30 -9.58
N GLU A 12 0.95 13.27 -10.37
CA GLU A 12 1.71 12.12 -9.87
C GLU A 12 3.08 12.54 -9.32
N GLU A 13 3.83 13.36 -10.06
CA GLU A 13 5.14 13.86 -9.63
C GLU A 13 5.04 14.68 -8.34
N TYR A 14 4.06 15.59 -8.25
CA TYR A 14 3.81 16.35 -7.03
C TYR A 14 3.48 15.43 -5.83
N LEU A 15 2.64 14.41 -6.04
CA LEU A 15 2.27 13.48 -4.97
C LEU A 15 3.46 12.64 -4.51
N ILE A 16 4.38 12.28 -5.40
CA ILE A 16 5.60 11.54 -5.07
C ILE A 16 6.59 12.45 -4.33
N GLU A 17 6.95 13.59 -4.93
CA GLU A 17 8.14 14.36 -4.54
C GLU A 17 7.86 15.45 -3.51
N LYS A 18 6.68 16.07 -3.53
CA LYS A 18 6.42 17.33 -2.81
C LYS A 18 5.34 17.19 -1.73
N SER A 19 4.37 16.30 -1.95
CA SER A 19 3.23 16.13 -1.06
C SER A 19 3.62 15.50 0.28
N GLN A 20 3.23 16.15 1.38
CA GLN A 20 3.39 15.69 2.76
C GLN A 20 2.30 14.68 3.19
N LYS A 21 1.50 14.17 2.24
CA LYS A 21 0.47 13.17 2.54
C LYS A 21 1.10 11.85 3.00
N SER A 22 0.38 11.14 3.87
CA SER A 22 0.79 9.79 4.31
C SER A 22 0.86 8.81 3.14
N LEU A 23 1.66 7.76 3.28
CA LEU A 23 1.79 6.70 2.29
C LEU A 23 0.45 6.02 2.01
N GLN A 24 -0.35 5.79 3.04
CA GLN A 24 -1.73 5.30 2.94
C GLN A 24 -2.59 6.18 2.03
N THR A 25 -2.59 7.49 2.26
CA THR A 25 -3.37 8.43 1.46
C THR A 25 -2.91 8.43 0.00
N LYS A 26 -1.60 8.43 -0.24
CA LYS A 26 -1.01 8.35 -1.58
C LYS A 26 -1.42 7.06 -2.30
N LEU A 27 -1.39 5.92 -1.61
CA LEU A 27 -1.80 4.63 -2.15
C LEU A 27 -3.28 4.62 -2.54
N LEU A 28 -4.18 5.06 -1.66
CA LEU A 28 -5.62 5.13 -1.94
C LEU A 28 -5.93 6.09 -3.11
N MET A 29 -5.28 7.25 -3.14
CA MET A 29 -5.40 8.19 -4.27
C MET A 29 -4.94 7.54 -5.58
N SER A 30 -3.86 6.74 -5.53
CA SER A 30 -3.33 6.08 -6.72
C SER A 30 -4.28 5.05 -7.31
N ILE A 31 -4.96 4.29 -6.45
CA ILE A 31 -5.95 3.28 -6.83
C ILE A 31 -7.18 3.96 -7.44
N ARG A 32 -7.76 4.94 -6.73
CA ARG A 32 -8.98 5.64 -7.18
C ARG A 32 -8.80 6.35 -8.51
N ASN A 33 -7.63 6.94 -8.76
CA ASN A 33 -7.35 7.72 -9.97
C ASN A 33 -6.51 6.97 -11.03
N LYS A 34 -6.22 5.67 -10.82
CA LYS A 34 -5.40 4.84 -11.73
C LYS A 34 -4.01 5.43 -12.02
N MET A 35 -3.40 6.08 -11.03
CA MET A 35 -2.07 6.68 -11.10
C MET A 35 -0.98 5.62 -10.89
N ARG A 36 -0.59 4.95 -11.99
CA ARG A 36 0.32 3.79 -11.93
C ARG A 36 1.71 4.12 -11.37
N LYS A 37 2.26 5.30 -11.68
CA LYS A 37 3.58 5.70 -11.19
C LYS A 37 3.54 5.93 -9.68
N LEU A 38 2.51 6.62 -9.19
CA LEU A 38 2.31 6.81 -7.76
C LEU A 38 2.04 5.49 -7.03
N GLN A 39 1.24 4.60 -7.62
CA GLN A 39 0.95 3.29 -7.03
C GLN A 39 2.23 2.47 -6.88
N ASN A 40 3.04 2.36 -7.94
CA ASN A 40 4.31 1.64 -7.89
C ASN A 40 5.28 2.24 -6.88
N PHE A 41 5.36 3.57 -6.81
CA PHE A 41 6.13 4.26 -5.78
C PHE A 41 5.68 3.85 -4.38
N CYS A 42 4.37 3.81 -4.10
CA CYS A 42 3.87 3.41 -2.79
C CYS A 42 4.23 1.95 -2.47
N LEU A 43 4.02 1.02 -3.41
CA LEU A 43 4.26 -0.41 -3.19
C LEU A 43 5.73 -0.74 -2.93
N VAL A 44 6.67 -0.13 -3.66
CA VAL A 44 8.12 -0.34 -3.45
C VAL A 44 8.61 0.18 -2.09
N ASN A 45 7.90 1.16 -1.50
CA ASN A 45 8.24 1.70 -0.19
C ASN A 45 7.64 0.89 0.97
N ILE A 46 6.71 -0.04 0.73
CA ILE A 46 6.16 -0.92 1.75
C ILE A 46 7.06 -2.15 1.86
N LYS A 47 7.76 -2.30 2.99
CA LYS A 47 8.78 -3.36 3.16
C LYS A 47 8.58 -4.19 4.42
N THR A 48 7.94 -3.63 5.44
CA THR A 48 7.79 -4.23 6.76
C THR A 48 6.32 -4.49 7.09
N LYS A 49 6.07 -5.26 8.16
CA LYS A 49 4.70 -5.51 8.65
C LYS A 49 4.07 -4.21 9.16
N GLU A 50 4.87 -3.34 9.74
CA GLU A 50 4.49 -2.02 10.25
C GLU A 50 4.08 -1.11 9.08
N ASP A 51 4.83 -1.12 7.97
CA ASP A 51 4.46 -0.41 6.76
C ASP A 51 3.12 -0.91 6.22
N ILE A 52 2.94 -2.23 6.12
CA ILE A 52 1.68 -2.83 5.67
C ILE A 52 0.53 -2.36 6.55
N ARG A 53 0.66 -2.48 7.88
CA ARG A 53 -0.36 -2.01 8.82
C ARG A 53 -0.65 -0.51 8.66
N SER A 54 0.36 0.31 8.40
CA SER A 54 0.19 1.76 8.23
C SER A 54 -0.59 2.15 6.97
N VAL A 55 -0.58 1.29 5.93
CA VAL A 55 -1.27 1.55 4.66
C VAL A 55 -2.63 0.86 4.54
N LEU A 56 -2.98 -0.03 5.45
CA LEU A 56 -4.30 -0.66 5.46
C LEU A 56 -5.38 0.40 5.76
N PRO A 57 -6.40 0.55 4.90
CA PRO A 57 -7.55 1.40 5.18
C PRO A 57 -8.49 0.73 6.20
N GLY A 58 -9.53 1.47 6.62
CA GLY A 58 -10.58 0.92 7.48
C GLY A 58 -11.38 -0.20 6.80
N SER A 59 -11.43 -0.23 5.46
CA SER A 59 -12.06 -1.31 4.69
C SER A 59 -11.16 -1.77 3.54
N LEU A 60 -10.87 -3.07 3.48
CA LEU A 60 -10.07 -3.68 2.40
C LEU A 60 -10.66 -3.46 1.01
N ASN A 61 -11.97 -3.18 0.90
CA ASN A 61 -12.62 -2.90 -0.39
C ASN A 61 -12.12 -1.59 -1.02
N GLU A 62 -11.51 -0.70 -0.24
CA GLU A 62 -10.85 0.50 -0.75
C GLU A 62 -9.52 0.20 -1.42
N LEU A 63 -8.91 -0.95 -1.10
CA LEU A 63 -7.76 -1.47 -1.80
C LEU A 63 -8.26 -2.26 -3.02
N GLY A 64 -7.77 -1.90 -4.21
CA GLY A 64 -8.04 -2.69 -5.40
C GLY A 64 -7.49 -4.11 -5.27
N GLU A 65 -8.13 -5.07 -5.93
CA GLU A 65 -7.80 -6.51 -5.84
C GLU A 65 -6.30 -6.80 -5.99
N SER A 66 -5.64 -6.18 -6.97
CA SER A 66 -4.21 -6.35 -7.22
C SER A 66 -3.34 -5.86 -6.07
N VAL A 67 -3.70 -4.73 -5.44
CA VAL A 67 -2.97 -4.17 -4.30
C VAL A 67 -3.19 -5.03 -3.06
N SER A 68 -4.43 -5.44 -2.80
CA SER A 68 -4.76 -6.34 -1.69
C SER A 68 -3.98 -7.65 -1.78
N SER A 69 -3.97 -8.28 -2.96
CA SER A 69 -3.19 -9.50 -3.23
C SER A 69 -1.69 -9.29 -2.97
N TYR A 70 -1.12 -8.20 -3.49
CA TYR A 70 0.29 -7.88 -3.26
C TYR A 70 0.64 -7.74 -1.77
N LEU A 71 -0.15 -6.99 -1.00
CA LEU A 71 0.11 -6.77 0.42
C LEU A 71 -0.03 -8.07 1.22
N LEU A 72 -0.98 -8.94 0.88
CA LEU A 72 -1.13 -10.26 1.49
C LEU A 72 0.07 -11.16 1.21
N HIS A 73 0.52 -11.23 -0.05
CA HIS A 73 1.71 -11.98 -0.41
C HIS A 73 2.96 -11.47 0.31
N LEU A 74 3.14 -10.14 0.35
CA LEU A 74 4.26 -9.53 1.06
C LEU A 74 4.22 -9.87 2.55
N LEU A 75 3.04 -9.76 3.20
CA LEU A 75 2.88 -10.11 4.60
C LEU A 75 3.26 -11.57 4.88
N ALA A 76 2.78 -12.49 4.04
CA ALA A 76 3.08 -13.92 4.15
C ALA A 76 4.59 -14.20 3.98
N SER A 77 5.25 -13.53 3.03
CA SER A 77 6.70 -13.64 2.87
C SER A 77 7.46 -13.17 4.11
N LEU A 78 6.99 -12.11 4.79
CA LEU A 78 7.57 -11.60 6.04
C LEU A 78 7.24 -12.47 7.27
N GLU A 79 6.34 -13.44 7.15
CA GLU A 79 5.95 -14.38 8.22
C GLU A 79 6.75 -15.68 8.25
N SER A 80 7.70 -15.88 7.33
CA SER A 80 8.52 -17.09 7.20
C SER A 80 9.51 -17.38 8.36
N HIS A 81 9.23 -16.93 9.58
CA HIS A 81 9.89 -17.35 10.83
C HIS A 81 9.06 -18.47 11.51
N PRO A 82 9.67 -19.51 12.12
CA PRO A 82 8.97 -20.65 12.70
C PRO A 82 7.85 -20.27 13.69
N PRO A 83 6.81 -21.11 13.80
CA PRO A 83 5.64 -20.84 14.64
C PRO A 83 6.08 -20.61 16.08
N ARG A 84 5.59 -19.51 16.67
CA ARG A 84 5.75 -19.21 18.09
C ARG A 84 5.20 -20.41 18.89
N PRO A 85 5.96 -21.06 19.77
CA PRO A 85 5.42 -22.16 20.56
C PRO A 85 4.25 -21.62 21.39
N LEU A 86 3.07 -22.18 21.16
CA LEU A 86 1.90 -22.00 22.00
C LEU A 86 2.31 -22.43 23.41
N LYS A 87 2.53 -21.47 24.31
CA LYS A 87 2.65 -21.76 25.74
C LYS A 87 1.33 -22.42 26.15
N ARG A 88 1.31 -23.75 26.24
CA ARG A 88 0.26 -24.50 26.91
C ARG A 88 0.16 -23.93 28.32
N LYS A 89 -0.95 -23.27 28.63
CA LYS A 89 -1.31 -22.97 30.01
C LYS A 89 -1.62 -24.32 30.65
N SER A 90 -0.68 -24.83 31.43
CA SER A 90 -0.93 -25.89 32.41
C SER A 90 -1.75 -25.29 33.55
N SER A 91 -3.00 -25.69 33.66
CA SER A 91 -3.82 -25.58 34.87
C SER A 91 -4.62 -26.87 34.98
#